data_AF-R1GGB9-F1
#
_entry.id   AF-R1GGB9-F1
#
_cell.length_a   1.000
_cell.length_b   1.000
_cell.length_c   1.000
_cell.angle_alpha   90.00
_cell.angle_beta   90.00
_cell.angle_gamma   90.00
#
_symmetry.space_group_name_H-M   'P 1'
#
loop_
_entity.id
_entity.type
_entity.pdbx_description
1 polymer ?
#
loop_
_entity_poly.entity_id
_entity_poly.type
_entity_poly.pdbx_seq_one_letter_code
_entity_poly.pdbx_strand_id
1 'polypeptide(L)'
;MNGYRPNSSGLGSAGRPDNGSYNGAPSPAPRAMPHINDLKARAEERLQNAPLTVDRMIEMAEQSTKQIDSLLDFRRPDLAYLEYIVASELVFNRIPNCRDAPLVREDRGTRYQRHRSLVKFLSERADRLSNIKEIIINDNKRSGVRIV
;
A
#
# COMPACT_ATOMS: atom_id res chain seq x y z
N MET A 1 73.01 15.75 -3.77
CA MET A 1 71.77 15.09 -4.25
C MET A 1 71.60 13.75 -3.51
N ASN A 2 70.72 13.68 -2.51
CA ASN A 2 70.45 12.45 -1.75
C ASN A 2 69.39 11.62 -2.47
N GLY A 3 69.80 10.49 -3.05
CA GLY A 3 68.93 9.44 -3.54
C GLY A 3 68.62 8.45 -2.42
N TYR A 4 67.34 8.31 -2.09
CA TYR A 4 66.87 7.36 -1.08
C TYR A 4 67.01 5.92 -1.61
N ARG A 5 67.73 5.10 -0.86
CA ARG A 5 67.87 3.65 -1.07
C ARG A 5 66.79 2.87 -0.29
N PRO A 6 66.46 1.63 -0.72
CA PRO A 6 65.27 0.92 -0.30
C PRO A 6 65.50 -0.10 0.82
N ASN A 7 64.35 -0.58 1.33
CA ASN A 7 64.06 -1.93 1.83
C ASN A 7 64.39 -2.30 3.29
N SER A 8 63.35 -2.62 4.07
CA SER A 8 63.28 -3.85 4.86
C SER A 8 61.89 -4.05 5.50
N SER A 9 61.18 -5.05 4.96
CA SER A 9 60.60 -6.20 5.68
C SER A 9 59.63 -5.98 6.86
N GLY A 10 58.39 -6.41 6.68
CA GLY A 10 57.43 -6.73 7.74
C GLY A 10 56.01 -6.89 7.17
N LEU A 11 55.65 -8.05 6.63
CA LEU A 11 54.76 -9.02 7.27
C LEU A 11 53.30 -8.53 7.41
N GLY A 12 52.36 -9.15 6.66
CA GLY A 12 50.94 -9.14 7.01
C GLY A 12 49.95 -8.98 5.86
N SER A 13 49.69 -10.09 5.18
CA SER A 13 48.40 -10.61 4.69
C SER A 13 47.13 -9.72 4.62
N ALA A 14 46.37 -9.98 3.55
CA ALA A 14 44.99 -9.56 3.22
C ALA A 14 44.92 -8.24 2.42
N GLY A 15 44.73 -8.23 1.10
CA GLY A 15 44.00 -9.18 0.28
C GLY A 15 42.60 -8.64 -0.03
N ARG A 16 42.53 -8.01 -1.20
CA ARG A 16 41.37 -7.71 -2.06
C ARG A 16 40.74 -6.31 -1.94
N PRO A 17 40.72 -5.53 -3.04
CA PRO A 17 39.89 -4.34 -3.16
C PRO A 17 38.42 -4.77 -3.18
N ASP A 18 37.60 -4.02 -2.43
CA ASP A 18 36.14 -4.12 -2.40
C ASP A 18 35.60 -3.88 -3.82
N ASN A 19 35.47 -4.97 -4.57
CA ASN A 19 34.68 -5.03 -5.78
C ASN A 19 33.23 -5.10 -5.28
N GLY A 20 32.62 -3.94 -5.14
CA GLY A 20 31.18 -3.79 -4.94
C GLY A 20 30.45 -4.47 -6.09
N SER A 21 30.24 -5.78 -5.95
CA SER A 21 29.32 -6.57 -6.75
C SER A 21 27.98 -5.90 -6.60
N TYR A 22 27.57 -5.23 -7.67
CA TYR A 22 26.18 -5.05 -8.01
C TYR A 22 25.59 -6.46 -8.09
N ASN A 23 25.20 -7.00 -6.94
CA ASN A 23 24.26 -8.11 -6.88
C ASN A 23 23.06 -7.60 -7.68
N GLY A 24 22.95 -8.10 -8.92
CA GLY A 24 21.78 -7.91 -9.74
C GLY A 24 20.61 -8.32 -8.89
N ALA A 25 19.87 -7.32 -8.39
CA ALA A 25 18.64 -7.55 -7.66
C ALA A 25 17.82 -8.47 -8.57
N PRO A 26 17.43 -9.67 -8.11
CA PRO A 26 16.65 -10.57 -8.94
C PRO A 26 15.46 -9.76 -9.42
N SER A 27 15.34 -9.61 -10.75
CA SER A 27 14.15 -9.04 -11.36
C SER A 27 12.97 -9.69 -10.67
N PRO A 28 12.05 -8.92 -10.05
CA PRO A 28 10.98 -9.53 -9.28
C PRO A 28 10.26 -10.46 -10.24
N ALA A 29 10.38 -11.78 -9.99
CA ALA A 29 9.56 -12.78 -10.65
C ALA A 29 8.12 -12.25 -10.60
N PRO A 30 7.32 -12.39 -11.68
CA PRO A 30 5.96 -11.88 -11.71
C PRO A 30 5.27 -12.39 -10.45
N ARG A 31 5.10 -11.49 -9.48
CA ARG A 31 4.60 -11.87 -8.17
C ARG A 31 3.19 -12.34 -8.45
N ALA A 32 2.95 -13.64 -8.28
CA ALA A 32 1.60 -14.17 -8.32
C ALA A 32 0.75 -13.24 -7.45
N MET A 33 -0.32 -12.71 -8.03
CA MET A 33 -1.13 -11.73 -7.33
C MET A 33 -1.58 -12.39 -6.01
N PRO A 34 -1.41 -11.71 -4.86
CA PRO A 34 -1.81 -12.29 -3.59
C PRO A 34 -3.28 -12.68 -3.66
N HIS A 35 -3.63 -13.82 -3.06
CA HIS A 35 -4.99 -14.32 -3.10
C HIS A 35 -5.96 -13.24 -2.59
N ILE A 36 -7.15 -13.14 -3.19
CA ILE A 36 -8.11 -12.09 -2.84
C ILE A 36 -8.47 -12.08 -1.33
N ASN A 37 -8.43 -13.25 -0.67
CA ASN A 37 -8.65 -13.34 0.78
C ASN A 37 -7.50 -12.75 1.59
N ASP A 38 -6.25 -12.89 1.15
CA ASP A 38 -5.09 -12.25 1.78
C ASP A 38 -5.19 -10.72 1.71
N LEU A 39 -5.63 -10.20 0.56
CA LEU A 39 -5.85 -8.75 0.39
C LEU A 39 -6.92 -8.23 1.36
N LYS A 40 -8.01 -8.99 1.55
CA LYS A 40 -9.04 -8.66 2.54
C LYS A 40 -8.53 -8.76 3.97
N ALA A 41 -7.81 -9.82 4.32
CA ALA A 41 -7.26 -10.00 5.66
C ALA A 41 -6.29 -8.86 6.03
N ARG A 42 -5.43 -8.44 5.09
CA ARG A 42 -4.54 -7.29 5.27
C ARG A 42 -5.30 -5.97 5.40
N ALA A 43 -6.35 -5.77 4.60
CA ALA A 43 -7.20 -4.60 4.75
C ALA A 43 -7.83 -4.57 6.15
N GLU A 44 -8.32 -5.71 6.64
CA GLU A 44 -8.95 -5.83 7.95
C GLU A 44 -7.97 -5.58 9.10
N GLU A 45 -6.75 -6.11 9.04
CA GLU A 45 -5.67 -5.82 10.00
C GLU A 45 -5.38 -4.31 10.06
N ARG A 46 -5.35 -3.64 8.89
CA ARG A 46 -5.13 -2.19 8.81
C ARG A 46 -6.29 -1.40 9.42
N LEU A 47 -7.51 -1.90 9.24
CA LEU A 47 -8.73 -1.32 9.81
C LEU A 47 -8.82 -1.54 11.33
N GLN A 48 -8.27 -2.63 11.86
CA GLN A 48 -8.16 -2.86 13.31
C GLN A 48 -7.22 -1.84 13.95
N ASN A 49 -6.15 -1.47 13.25
CA ASN A 49 -5.19 -0.43 13.66
C ASN A 49 -5.64 0.99 13.27
N ALA A 50 -6.86 1.16 12.76
CA ALA A 50 -7.37 2.46 12.33
C ALA A 50 -7.53 3.42 13.51
N PRO A 51 -7.32 4.72 13.28
CA PRO A 51 -7.47 5.73 14.32
C PRO A 51 -8.93 5.83 14.79
N LEU A 52 -9.12 6.13 16.09
CA LEU A 52 -10.45 6.22 16.72
C LEU A 52 -11.17 7.55 16.47
N THR A 53 -10.49 8.58 15.95
CA THR A 53 -11.06 9.92 15.73
C THR A 53 -11.50 10.13 14.28
N VAL A 54 -12.62 10.83 14.08
CA VAL A 54 -13.22 11.04 12.75
C VAL A 54 -12.29 11.79 11.79
N ASP A 55 -11.62 12.86 12.24
CA ASP A 55 -10.68 13.60 11.36
C ASP A 55 -9.58 12.69 10.83
N ARG A 56 -9.00 11.84 11.69
CA ARG A 56 -7.93 10.92 11.28
C ARG A 56 -8.46 9.81 10.37
N MET A 57 -9.69 9.34 10.57
CA MET A 57 -10.32 8.40 9.63
C MET A 57 -10.56 9.04 8.26
N ILE A 58 -11.00 10.30 8.23
CA ILE A 58 -11.18 11.05 6.97
C ILE A 58 -9.83 11.24 6.29
N GLU A 59 -8.80 11.69 7.00
CA GLU A 59 -7.44 11.85 6.46
C GLU A 59 -6.90 10.52 5.91
N MET A 60 -7.10 9.41 6.63
CA MET A 60 -6.66 8.09 6.18
C MET A 60 -7.42 7.65 4.92
N ALA A 61 -8.73 7.89 4.84
CA ALA A 61 -9.51 7.61 3.64
C ALA A 61 -9.11 8.51 2.45
N GLU A 62 -8.76 9.78 2.68
CA GLU A 62 -8.21 10.69 1.66
C GLU A 62 -6.84 10.20 1.16
N GLN A 63 -6.01 9.65 2.03
CA GLN A 63 -4.74 9.06 1.64
C GLN A 63 -4.95 7.78 0.83
N SER A 64 -5.79 6.85 1.29
CA SER A 64 -6.10 5.61 0.57
C SER A 64 -6.70 5.90 -0.80
N THR A 65 -7.60 6.87 -0.94
CA THR A 65 -8.17 7.24 -2.25
C THR A 65 -7.13 7.78 -3.22
N LYS A 66 -6.17 8.60 -2.76
CA LYS A 66 -5.01 9.00 -3.59
C LYS A 66 -4.13 7.81 -3.96
N GLN A 67 -3.92 6.87 -3.03
CA GLN A 67 -3.14 5.66 -3.32
C GLN A 67 -3.82 4.78 -4.34
N ILE A 68 -5.15 4.66 -4.34
CA ILE A 68 -5.88 3.91 -5.38
C ILE A 68 -5.50 4.44 -6.77
N ASP A 69 -5.54 5.76 -6.98
CA ASP A 69 -5.15 6.36 -8.26
C ASP A 69 -3.72 6.04 -8.66
N SER A 70 -2.78 6.25 -7.74
CA SER A 70 -1.37 5.94 -8.00
C SER A 70 -1.17 4.46 -8.31
N LEU A 71 -1.79 3.55 -7.54
CA LEU A 71 -1.64 2.11 -7.71
C LEU A 71 -2.26 1.60 -9.01
N LEU A 72 -3.35 2.22 -9.47
CA LEU A 72 -3.91 1.96 -10.79
C LEU A 72 -2.95 2.38 -11.91
N ASP A 73 -2.30 3.55 -11.77
CA ASP A 73 -1.30 4.04 -12.72
C ASP A 73 -0.06 3.12 -12.77
N PHE A 74 0.41 2.65 -11.61
CA PHE A 74 1.51 1.69 -11.48
C PHE A 74 1.15 0.25 -11.88
N ARG A 75 -0.04 0.01 -12.46
CA ARG A 75 -0.55 -1.32 -12.82
C ARG A 75 -0.50 -2.34 -11.67
N ARG A 76 -0.82 -1.89 -10.45
CA ARG A 76 -0.97 -2.74 -9.25
C ARG A 76 -2.42 -2.77 -8.79
N PRO A 77 -3.34 -3.36 -9.59
CA PRO A 77 -4.76 -3.39 -9.27
C PRO A 77 -5.06 -4.14 -7.96
N ASP A 78 -4.21 -5.08 -7.55
CA ASP A 78 -4.33 -5.82 -6.28
C ASP A 78 -4.32 -4.91 -5.06
N LEU A 79 -3.33 -4.03 -5.00
CA LEU A 79 -3.16 -3.10 -3.90
C LEU A 79 -4.19 -1.97 -3.99
N ALA A 80 -4.55 -1.54 -5.19
CA ALA A 80 -5.63 -0.57 -5.38
C ALA A 80 -6.95 -1.12 -4.81
N TYR A 81 -7.23 -2.41 -5.00
CA TYR A 81 -8.40 -3.08 -4.43
C TYR A 81 -8.32 -3.17 -2.90
N LEU A 82 -7.15 -3.44 -2.33
CA LEU A 82 -6.93 -3.40 -0.87
C LEU A 82 -7.23 -2.01 -0.29
N GLU A 83 -6.64 -0.95 -0.86
CA GLU A 83 -6.85 0.42 -0.39
C GLU A 83 -8.32 0.85 -0.51
N TYR A 84 -9.02 0.36 -1.54
CA TYR A 84 -10.46 0.58 -1.67
C TYR A 84 -11.28 -0.09 -0.56
N ILE A 85 -10.95 -1.33 -0.17
CA ILE A 85 -11.62 -2.01 0.94
C ILE A 85 -11.45 -1.18 2.22
N VAL A 86 -10.22 -0.72 2.49
CA VAL A 86 -9.94 0.10 3.68
C VAL A 86 -10.73 1.41 3.62
N ALA A 87 -10.67 2.15 2.51
CA ALA A 87 -11.36 3.43 2.37
C ALA A 87 -12.88 3.28 2.48
N SER A 88 -13.47 2.27 1.84
CA SER A 88 -14.91 2.02 1.88
C SER A 88 -15.39 1.64 3.28
N GLU A 89 -14.67 0.77 3.98
CA GLU A 89 -15.02 0.40 5.36
C GLU A 89 -14.94 1.60 6.32
N LEU A 90 -13.92 2.45 6.16
CA LEU A 90 -13.82 3.68 6.95
C LEU A 90 -15.00 4.62 6.69
N VAL A 91 -15.29 4.87 5.41
CA VAL A 91 -16.27 5.88 4.99
C VAL A 91 -17.71 5.46 5.25
N PHE A 92 -18.04 4.18 5.01
CA PHE A 92 -19.42 3.68 5.12
C PHE A 92 -19.74 3.03 6.45
N ASN A 93 -18.77 2.42 7.13
CA ASN A 93 -19.01 1.70 8.39
C ASN A 93 -18.41 2.42 9.60
N ARG A 94 -17.13 2.83 9.59
CA ARG A 94 -16.49 3.39 10.80
C ARG A 94 -16.89 4.84 11.10
N ILE A 95 -16.80 5.74 10.12
CA ILE A 95 -17.11 7.17 10.29
C ILE A 95 -18.54 7.41 10.78
N PRO A 96 -19.60 6.82 10.17
CA PRO A 96 -20.98 7.06 10.64
C PRO A 96 -21.33 6.34 11.95
N ASN A 97 -20.61 5.28 12.34
CA ASN A 97 -20.81 4.60 13.63
C ASN A 97 -19.95 5.18 14.76
N CYS A 98 -19.09 6.17 14.47
CA CYS A 98 -18.24 6.77 15.47
C CYS A 98 -19.08 7.64 16.43
N ARG A 99 -18.67 7.75 17.69
CA ARG A 99 -19.39 8.55 18.72
C ARG A 99 -19.46 10.05 18.36
N ASP A 100 -18.56 10.51 17.48
CA ASP A 100 -18.48 11.86 16.91
C ASP A 100 -19.30 12.01 15.60
N ALA A 101 -19.97 10.95 15.12
CA ALA A 101 -20.78 10.98 13.90
C ALA A 101 -21.94 12.00 13.89
N PRO A 102 -22.60 12.34 15.02
CA PRO A 102 -23.61 13.40 15.04
C PRO A 102 -23.02 14.75 14.61
N LEU A 103 -21.77 15.03 14.99
CA LEU A 103 -21.06 16.27 14.61
C LEU A 103 -20.81 16.32 13.10
N VAL A 104 -20.57 15.19 12.43
CA VAL A 104 -20.44 15.17 10.96
C VAL A 104 -21.75 15.54 10.25
N ARG A 105 -22.91 15.22 10.84
CA ARG A 105 -24.23 15.53 10.27
C ARG A 105 -24.74 16.93 10.65
N GLU A 106 -24.50 17.38 11.88
CA GLU A 106 -24.94 18.68 12.39
C GLU A 106 -24.03 19.82 11.95
N ASP A 107 -22.72 19.61 11.89
CA ASP A 107 -21.76 20.70 11.69
C ASP A 107 -21.83 21.31 10.27
N ARG A 108 -22.42 20.61 9.28
CA ARG A 108 -22.50 21.01 7.85
C ARG A 108 -21.18 21.60 7.28
N GLY A 109 -20.07 21.34 7.96
CA GLY A 109 -18.80 22.02 7.76
C GLY A 109 -17.84 21.21 6.92
N THR A 110 -16.55 21.57 7.00
CA THR A 110 -15.46 20.98 6.22
C THR A 110 -15.40 19.45 6.32
N ARG A 111 -15.70 18.87 7.49
CA ARG A 111 -15.71 17.40 7.70
C ARG A 111 -16.78 16.69 6.86
N TYR A 112 -18.00 17.23 6.82
CA TYR A 112 -19.10 16.69 6.02
C TYR A 112 -18.79 16.76 4.53
N GLN A 113 -18.22 17.89 4.07
CA GLN A 113 -17.85 18.05 2.66
C GLN A 113 -16.76 17.07 2.24
N ARG A 114 -15.74 16.85 3.08
CA ARG A 114 -14.68 15.85 2.81
C ARG A 114 -15.26 14.44 2.76
N HIS A 115 -16.05 14.05 3.76
CA HIS A 115 -16.72 12.73 3.78
C HIS A 115 -17.60 12.52 2.54
N ARG A 116 -18.42 13.50 2.16
CA ARG A 116 -19.26 13.42 0.97
C ARG A 116 -18.44 13.29 -0.33
N SER A 117 -17.31 13.98 -0.41
CA SER A 117 -16.40 13.90 -1.56
C SER A 117 -15.78 12.50 -1.66
N LEU A 118 -15.39 11.92 -0.54
CA LEU A 118 -14.90 10.53 -0.46
C LEU A 118 -15.96 9.52 -0.88
N VAL A 119 -17.20 9.65 -0.37
CA VAL A 119 -18.32 8.79 -0.77
C VAL A 119 -18.53 8.84 -2.28
N LYS A 120 -18.52 10.05 -2.86
CA LYS A 120 -18.68 10.23 -4.30
C LYS A 120 -17.55 9.56 -5.07
N PHE A 121 -16.30 9.80 -4.69
CA PHE A 121 -15.13 9.20 -5.33
C PHE A 121 -15.16 7.66 -5.28
N LEU A 122 -15.52 7.08 -4.14
CA LEU A 122 -15.64 5.63 -3.99
C LEU A 122 -16.78 5.08 -4.86
N SER A 123 -17.93 5.77 -4.91
CA SER A 123 -19.06 5.36 -5.74
C SER A 123 -18.74 5.40 -7.24
N GLU A 124 -18.07 6.44 -7.72
CA GLU A 124 -17.67 6.59 -9.13
C GLU A 124 -16.67 5.50 -9.57
N ARG A 125 -15.93 4.93 -8.61
CA ARG A 125 -14.91 3.89 -8.88
C ARG A 125 -15.36 2.50 -8.51
N ALA A 126 -16.53 2.35 -7.89
CA ALA A 126 -17.06 1.06 -7.44
C ALA A 126 -17.16 0.06 -8.60
N ASP A 127 -17.61 0.49 -9.79
CA ASP A 127 -17.67 -0.35 -10.99
C ASP A 127 -16.28 -0.83 -11.43
N ARG A 128 -15.30 0.08 -11.52
CA ARG A 128 -13.93 -0.25 -11.94
C ARG A 128 -13.26 -1.20 -10.94
N LEU A 129 -13.48 -0.99 -9.65
CA LEU A 129 -12.93 -1.85 -8.60
C LEU A 129 -13.64 -3.21 -8.52
N SER A 130 -14.92 -3.27 -8.83
CA SER A 130 -15.65 -4.54 -8.98
C SER A 130 -15.09 -5.35 -10.15
N ASN A 131 -14.76 -4.70 -11.25
CA ASN A 131 -14.09 -5.35 -12.37
C ASN A 131 -12.68 -5.85 -12.00
N ILE A 132 -11.89 -5.03 -11.28
CA ILE A 132 -10.58 -5.44 -10.75
C ILE A 132 -10.68 -6.67 -9.85
N LYS A 133 -11.68 -6.70 -8.97
CA LYS A 133 -11.95 -7.86 -8.11
C LYS A 133 -12.15 -9.13 -8.94
N GLU A 134 -12.92 -9.06 -10.02
CA GLU A 134 -13.13 -10.20 -10.92
C GLU A 134 -11.85 -10.60 -11.65
N ILE A 135 -11.04 -9.63 -12.10
CA ILE A 135 -9.73 -9.89 -12.70
C ILE A 135 -8.83 -10.65 -11.73
N ILE A 136 -8.74 -10.20 -10.47
CA ILE A 136 -7.95 -10.84 -9.42
C ILE A 136 -8.48 -12.26 -9.14
N ILE A 137 -9.80 -12.45 -9.08
CA ILE A 137 -10.40 -13.78 -8.87
C ILE A 137 -10.08 -14.70 -10.06
N ASN A 138 -10.19 -14.20 -11.28
CA ASN A 138 -9.95 -14.97 -12.49
C ASN A 138 -8.47 -15.34 -12.63
N ASP A 139 -7.57 -14.42 -12.31
CA ASP A 139 -6.13 -14.69 -12.28
C ASP A 139 -5.76 -15.69 -11.19
N ASN A 140 -6.30 -15.57 -9.98
CA ASN A 140 -6.12 -16.57 -8.92
C ASN A 140 -6.60 -17.96 -9.34
N LYS A 141 -7.76 -18.05 -10.01
CA LYS A 141 -8.29 -19.31 -10.58
C LYS A 141 -7.36 -19.87 -11.65
N ARG A 142 -6.79 -19.02 -12.52
CA ARG A 142 -5.93 -19.43 -13.64
C ARG A 142 -4.52 -19.80 -13.19
N SER A 143 -3.99 -19.11 -12.19
CA SER A 143 -2.65 -19.30 -11.61
C SER A 143 -2.61 -20.47 -10.62
N GLY A 144 -3.77 -20.92 -10.12
CA GLY A 144 -3.86 -22.03 -9.17
C GLY A 144 -3.33 -21.66 -7.77
N VAL A 145 -3.26 -20.36 -7.47
CA VAL A 145 -2.85 -19.83 -6.16
C VAL A 145 -3.85 -20.34 -5.13
N ARG A 146 -3.40 -21.28 -4.29
CA ARG A 146 -4.18 -21.80 -3.17
C ARG A 146 -4.02 -20.86 -1.98
N ILE A 147 -5.11 -20.70 -1.23
CA ILE A 147 -5.11 -20.08 0.10
C ILE A 147 -4.04 -20.81 0.92
N VAL A 148 -3.04 -20.08 1.41
CA VAL A 148 -1.98 -20.60 2.29
C VAL A 148 -2.47 -20.59 3.73
#